data_AF-A0A920NU89-F1
#
_entry.id   AF-A0A920NU89-F1
#
_cell.length_a   1.000
_cell.length_b   1.000
_cell.length_c   1.000
_cell.angle_alpha   90.00
_cell.angle_beta   90.00
_cell.angle_gamma   90.00
#
_symmetry.space_group_name_H-M   'P 1'
#
loop_
_entity.id
_entity.type
_entity.pdbx_description
1 polymer ?
#
loop_
_entity_poly.entity_id
_entity_poly.type
_entity_poly.pdbx_seq_one_letter_code
_entity_poly.pdbx_strand_id
1 'polypeptide(L)'
;MEAANRGAKEAKGLTLGLGITLPKEQKLNQYIPRDLGLFFHYFFMRKFWFLYQAKAMVIWPGGYGTMDELMESLTLIQCKKLRKKIPIVCMMGKFLE
;
A
#
# COMPACT_ATOMS: atom_id res chain seq x y z
N MET A 1 -6.99 4.89 -0.68
CA MET A 1 -6.02 4.97 0.43
C MET A 1 -6.49 5.84 1.60
N GLU A 2 -7.21 6.95 1.36
CA GLU A 2 -7.66 7.86 2.43
C GLU A 2 -8.45 7.20 3.57
N ALA A 3 -9.40 6.32 3.26
CA ALA A 3 -10.25 5.67 4.26
C ALA A 3 -9.44 4.93 5.34
N ALA A 4 -8.39 4.21 4.95
CA ALA A 4 -7.51 3.50 5.89
C ALA A 4 -6.74 4.47 6.80
N ASN A 5 -6.23 5.57 6.23
CA ASN A 5 -5.50 6.58 7.00
C ASN A 5 -6.41 7.33 7.98
N ARG A 6 -7.64 7.64 7.55
CA ARG A 6 -8.65 8.24 8.42
C ARG A 6 -8.99 7.34 9.60
N GLY A 7 -9.28 6.07 9.35
CA GLY A 7 -9.57 5.10 10.42
C GLY A 7 -8.42 4.92 11.39
N ALA A 8 -7.18 4.85 10.88
CA ALA A 8 -5.99 4.81 11.73
C ALA A 8 -5.87 6.05 12.62
N LYS A 9 -6.09 7.25 12.06
CA LYS A 9 -6.06 8.52 12.81
C LYS A 9 -7.15 8.58 13.88
N GLU A 10 -8.38 8.17 13.55
CA GLU A 10 -9.51 8.12 14.49
C GLU A 10 -9.23 7.16 15.65
N ALA A 11 -8.56 6.05 15.38
CA ALA A 11 -8.09 5.10 16.38
C ALA A 11 -6.81 5.54 17.14
N LYS A 12 -6.33 6.77 16.93
CA LYS A 12 -5.05 7.29 17.47
C LYS A 12 -3.82 6.45 17.09
N GLY A 13 -3.90 5.72 15.98
CA GLY A 13 -2.81 4.96 15.41
C GLY A 13 -1.89 5.81 14.53
N LEU A 14 -0.72 5.27 14.23
CA LEU A 14 0.21 5.86 13.26
C LEU A 14 -0.32 5.65 11.84
N THR A 15 -0.19 6.67 10.99
CA THR A 15 -0.53 6.60 9.57
C THR A 15 0.64 7.12 8.75
N LEU A 16 0.93 6.41 7.67
CA LEU A 16 2.11 6.62 6.86
C LEU A 16 1.69 6.69 5.38
N GLY A 17 2.22 7.67 4.67
CA GLY A 17 1.93 7.90 3.25
C GLY A 17 3.15 7.63 2.40
N LEU A 18 3.10 6.59 1.56
CA LEU A 18 4.09 6.36 0.51
C LEU A 18 3.54 6.90 -0.82
N GLY A 19 3.80 8.18 -1.11
CA GLY A 19 3.39 8.86 -2.34
C GLY A 19 4.34 8.63 -3.51
N ILE A 20 3.86 8.84 -4.73
CA ILE A 20 4.69 8.80 -5.95
C ILE A 20 4.51 10.11 -6.71
N THR A 21 5.61 10.66 -7.21
CA THR A 21 5.56 11.86 -8.05
C THR A 21 4.98 11.50 -9.41
N LEU A 22 3.87 12.13 -9.78
CA LEU A 22 3.19 11.93 -11.06
C LEU A 22 3.11 13.27 -11.83
N PRO A 23 3.00 13.24 -13.17
CA PRO A 23 2.84 14.46 -13.97
C PRO A 23 1.60 15.27 -13.60
N LYS A 24 0.55 14.60 -13.12
CA LYS A 24 -0.61 15.23 -12.46
C LYS A 24 -0.47 15.03 -10.95
N GLU A 25 -0.52 16.12 -10.22
CA GLU A 25 -0.21 16.14 -8.79
C GLU A 25 -1.20 15.28 -7.98
N GLN A 26 -0.74 14.17 -7.40
CA GLN A 26 -1.45 13.50 -6.31
C GLN A 26 -0.84 13.94 -4.99
N LYS A 27 -1.63 14.68 -4.19
CA LYS A 27 -1.25 15.04 -2.83
C LYS A 27 -1.54 13.88 -1.88
N LEU A 28 -0.71 13.71 -0.86
CA LEU A 28 -1.02 12.85 0.26
C LEU A 28 -2.30 13.36 0.95
N ASN A 29 -3.13 12.44 1.45
CA ASN A 29 -4.34 12.82 2.16
C ASN A 29 -4.03 13.51 3.50
N GLN A 30 -4.96 14.36 3.94
CA GLN A 30 -4.84 15.19 5.15
C GLN A 30 -4.71 14.40 6.47
N TYR A 31 -4.94 13.08 6.44
CA TYR A 31 -4.85 12.25 7.63
C TYR A 31 -3.40 11.86 7.92
N ILE A 32 -2.50 11.95 6.93
CA ILE A 32 -1.07 11.64 7.07
C ILE A 32 -0.33 12.82 7.74
N PRO A 33 0.38 12.60 8.87
CA PRO A 33 1.31 13.57 9.43
C PRO A 33 2.40 13.98 8.45
N ARG A 34 2.84 15.23 8.51
CA ARG A 34 3.84 15.77 7.55
C ARG A 34 5.17 15.03 7.61
N ASP A 35 5.56 14.55 8.78
CA ASP A 35 6.77 13.78 9.07
C ASP A 35 6.68 12.32 8.62
N LEU A 36 5.48 11.81 8.33
CA LEU A 36 5.24 10.43 7.87
C LEU A 36 4.76 10.35 6.41
N GLY A 37 4.94 11.45 5.65
CA GLY A 37 4.70 11.52 4.21
C GLY A 37 6.01 11.41 3.42
N LEU A 38 6.22 10.28 2.75
CA LEU A 38 7.37 10.03 1.90
C LEU A 38 6.96 10.10 0.43
N PHE A 39 7.69 10.85 -0.38
CA PHE A 39 7.49 10.89 -1.83
C PHE A 39 8.64 10.20 -2.55
N PHE A 40 8.28 9.27 -3.43
CA PHE A 40 9.23 8.62 -4.32
C PHE A 40 9.18 9.26 -5.71
N HIS A 41 10.32 9.28 -6.40
CA HIS A 41 10.39 9.58 -7.82
C HIS A 41 10.33 8.29 -8.67
N TYR A 42 10.92 7.20 -8.17
CA TYR A 42 10.95 5.93 -8.87
C TYR A 42 9.88 4.97 -8.33
N PHE A 43 9.06 4.43 -9.23
CA PHE A 43 7.95 3.52 -8.89
C PHE A 43 8.41 2.26 -8.15
N PHE A 44 9.51 1.64 -8.59
CA PHE A 44 10.00 0.40 -8.00
C PHE A 44 10.44 0.59 -6.54
N MET A 45 10.98 1.76 -6.18
CA MET A 45 11.37 2.05 -4.80
C MET A 45 10.15 2.10 -3.89
N ARG A 46 9.07 2.76 -4.32
CA ARG A 46 7.82 2.83 -3.55
C ARG A 46 7.26 1.43 -3.26
N LYS A 47 7.21 0.57 -4.29
CA LYS A 47 6.76 -0.82 -4.20
C LYS A 47 7.64 -1.64 -3.25
N PHE A 48 8.96 -1.50 -3.39
CA PHE A 48 9.92 -2.16 -2.51
C PHE A 48 9.71 -1.76 -1.05
N TRP A 49 9.63 -0.47 -0.75
CA TRP A 49 9.43 0.02 0.63
C TRP A 49 8.12 -0.46 1.24
N PHE A 50 7.06 -0.52 0.45
CA PHE A 50 5.75 -1.03 0.88
C PHE A 50 5.85 -2.48 1.36
N LEU A 51 6.35 -3.39 0.52
CA LEU A 51 6.53 -4.81 0.87
C LEU A 51 7.62 -5.02 1.93
N TYR A 52 8.71 -4.26 1.88
CA TYR A 52 9.86 -4.39 2.79
C TYR A 52 9.51 -4.00 4.23
N GLN A 53 8.56 -3.10 4.45
CA GLN A 53 8.09 -2.74 5.79
C GLN A 53 6.80 -3.46 6.20
N ALA A 54 6.02 -3.98 5.24
CA ALA A 54 4.77 -4.67 5.55
C ALA A 54 4.98 -5.90 6.45
N LYS A 55 4.15 -5.98 7.49
CA LYS A 55 3.95 -7.18 8.33
C LYS A 55 2.75 -8.00 7.89
N ALA A 56 1.77 -7.36 7.27
CA ALA A 56 0.57 -7.93 6.68
C ALA A 56 0.10 -7.00 5.56
N MET A 57 -0.70 -7.51 4.64
CA MET A 57 -1.33 -6.72 3.59
C MET A 57 -2.83 -6.97 3.61
N VAL A 58 -3.61 -5.89 3.57
CA VAL A 58 -5.05 -5.94 3.41
C VAL A 58 -5.42 -5.18 2.15
N ILE A 59 -6.03 -5.87 1.21
CA ILE A 59 -6.32 -5.35 -0.13
C ILE A 59 -7.82 -5.13 -0.25
N TRP A 60 -8.22 -3.89 -0.54
CA TRP A 60 -9.60 -3.53 -0.90
C TRP A 60 -9.76 -3.44 -2.42
N PRO A 61 -11.00 -3.51 -2.95
CA PRO A 61 -11.29 -3.35 -4.36
C PRO A 61 -10.68 -2.06 -4.92
N GLY A 62 -10.02 -2.17 -6.06
CA GLY A 62 -9.30 -1.07 -6.68
C GLY A 62 -8.98 -1.38 -8.15
N GLY A 63 -8.37 -0.40 -8.84
CA GLY A 63 -8.00 -0.54 -10.24
C GLY A 63 -6.65 -1.22 -10.45
N TYR A 64 -6.02 -0.96 -11.60
CA TYR A 64 -4.76 -1.59 -12.00
C TYR A 64 -3.62 -1.44 -10.99
N GLY A 65 -3.48 -0.29 -10.34
CA GLY A 65 -2.43 -0.09 -9.34
C GLY A 65 -2.57 -1.02 -8.13
N THR A 66 -3.79 -1.33 -7.72
CA THR A 66 -4.06 -2.27 -6.63
C THR A 66 -3.77 -3.71 -7.05
N MET A 67 -4.15 -4.07 -8.28
CA MET A 67 -3.83 -5.40 -8.84
C MET A 67 -2.32 -5.59 -9.02
N ASP A 68 -1.61 -4.56 -9.46
CA ASP A 68 -0.16 -4.57 -9.65
C ASP A 68 0.57 -4.84 -8.31
N GLU A 69 0.23 -4.10 -7.25
CA GLU A 69 0.77 -4.33 -5.90
C GLU A 69 0.45 -5.75 -5.37
N LEU A 70 -0.76 -6.27 -5.64
CA LEU A 70 -1.17 -7.63 -5.25
C LEU A 70 -0.39 -8.71 -6.02
N MET A 71 -0.33 -8.62 -7.35
CA MET A 71 0.31 -9.63 -8.20
C MET A 71 1.82 -9.68 -7.97
N GLU A 72 2.46 -8.52 -7.76
CA GLU A 72 3.87 -8.45 -7.38
C GLU A 72 4.12 -9.18 -6.06
N SER A 73 3.27 -8.92 -5.05
CA SER A 73 3.37 -9.58 -3.74
C SER A 73 3.22 -11.09 -3.84
N LEU A 74 2.19 -11.56 -4.57
CA LEU A 74 1.94 -12.99 -4.77
C LEU A 74 3.10 -13.66 -5.52
N THR A 75 3.64 -13.02 -6.55
CA THR A 75 4.79 -13.52 -7.31
C THR A 75 6.02 -13.67 -6.41
N LEU A 76 6.31 -12.69 -5.56
CA LEU A 76 7.42 -12.74 -4.63
C LEU A 76 7.27 -13.85 -3.57
N ILE A 77 6.04 -14.10 -3.10
CA ILE A 77 5.73 -15.22 -2.20
C ILE A 77 5.94 -16.55 -2.92
N GLN A 78 5.38 -16.71 -4.12
CA GLN A 78 5.48 -17.93 -4.92
C GLN A 78 6.94 -18.27 -5.23
N CYS A 79 7.74 -17.29 -5.63
CA CYS A 79 9.17 -17.46 -5.92
C CYS A 79 10.05 -17.55 -4.67
N LYS A 80 9.47 -17.55 -3.46
CA LYS A 80 10.18 -17.60 -2.17
C LYS A 80 11.25 -16.50 -2.02
N LYS A 81 10.99 -15.32 -2.59
CA LYS A 81 11.91 -14.17 -2.54
C LYS A 81 11.70 -13.32 -1.29
N LEU A 82 10.55 -13.45 -0.63
CA LEU A 82 10.31 -12.82 0.67
C LEU A 82 10.82 -13.71 1.80
N ARG A 83 11.75 -13.19 2.60
CA ARG A 83 12.25 -13.86 3.81
C ARG A 83 11.20 -13.94 4.92
N LYS A 84 10.29 -12.97 4.95
CA LYS A 84 9.23 -12.84 5.97
C LYS A 84 7.90 -13.34 5.42
N LYS A 85 7.14 -14.02 6.29
CA LYS A 85 5.76 -14.44 5.98
C LYS A 85 4.85 -13.23 6.15
N ILE A 86 4.26 -12.77 5.05
CA ILE A 86 3.34 -11.63 5.02
C ILE A 86 1.95 -12.20 4.71
N PRO A 87 1.03 -12.29 5.69
CA PRO A 87 -0.35 -12.65 5.41
C PRO A 87 -0.99 -11.58 4.52
N ILE A 88 -1.68 -12.04 3.46
CA ILE A 88 -2.45 -11.20 2.54
C ILE A 88 -3.92 -11.50 2.74
N VAL A 89 -4.71 -10.46 3.03
CA VAL A 89 -6.16 -10.54 3.21
C VAL A 89 -6.83 -9.71 2.13
N CYS A 90 -7.70 -10.31 1.32
CA CYS A 90 -8.41 -9.64 0.24
C CYS A 90 -9.87 -9.41 0.63
N MET A 91 -10.27 -8.14 0.76
CA MET A 91 -11.64 -7.71 1.07
C MET A 91 -12.45 -7.50 -0.21
N MET A 92 -12.48 -8.51 -1.09
CA MET A 92 -12.95 -8.32 -2.48
C MET A 92 -14.44 -8.63 -2.72
N GLY A 93 -15.12 -9.40 -1.85
CA GLY A 93 -16.54 -9.70 -2.03
C GLY A 93 -16.90 -10.14 -3.45
N LYS A 94 -17.99 -9.59 -4.02
CA LYS A 94 -18.44 -9.81 -5.42
C LYS A 94 -17.60 -9.12 -6.49
N PHE A 95 -16.53 -8.39 -6.14
CA PHE A 95 -15.73 -7.64 -7.13
C PHE A 95 -14.88 -8.55 -8.02
N LEU A 96 -14.67 -9.81 -7.62
CA LEU A 96 -13.92 -10.80 -8.39
C LEU A 96 -14.81 -11.84 -9.08
N GLU A 97 -16.14 -11.75 -8.91
CA GLU A 97 -17.14 -12.57 -9.64
C GLU A 97 -17.48 -11.91 -10.97
#